data_AF-A0A959QJH5-F1
#
_entry.id   AF-A0A959QJH5-F1
#
_cell.length_a   1.000
_cell.length_b   1.000
_cell.length_c   1.000
_cell.angle_alpha   90.00
_cell.angle_beta   90.00
_cell.angle_gamma   90.00
#
_symmetry.space_group_name_H-M   'P 1'
#
loop_
_entity.id
_entity.type
_entity.pdbx_description
1 polymer ?
#
loop_
_entity_poly.entity_id
_entity_poly.type
_entity_poly.pdbx_seq_one_letter_code
_entity_poly.pdbx_strand_id
1 'polypeptide(L)'
;IDPKQIQYVEENVFQKYQGYHPCSTDIALPLMNQNLSFPILLGSTLPFYDGISLKMPNAHYTFSGSTIDIDSIPINEELIMKLSKRFLNAPYLWGGRSPFGIDCSGLVQQVFKILGVPMKRDASLQVEGGELVPFPQAARVGDLAFFDNAEGIIHHVGIILDDQKIIHASGKVRIDTLDQNGIIHSDTGKYTHKLRIIKRVLKYEESKGQITLQSERK
;
A
#
# COMPACT_ATOMS: atom_id res chain seq x y z
N ILE A 1 -4.95 2.48 -20.81
CA ILE A 1 -5.43 1.09 -20.58
C ILE A 1 -6.06 0.65 -21.89
N ASP A 2 -5.80 -0.58 -22.34
CA ASP A 2 -6.42 -1.10 -23.56
C ASP A 2 -7.94 -1.25 -23.35
N PRO A 3 -8.81 -0.81 -24.27
CA PRO A 3 -10.25 -0.93 -24.14
C PRO A 3 -10.75 -2.36 -23.87
N LYS A 4 -10.02 -3.39 -24.29
CA LYS A 4 -10.33 -4.81 -24.03
C LYS A 4 -10.17 -5.21 -22.56
N GLN A 5 -9.54 -4.36 -21.75
CA GLN A 5 -9.33 -4.56 -20.32
C GLN A 5 -10.25 -3.67 -19.48
N ILE A 6 -11.25 -3.05 -20.09
CA ILE A 6 -12.22 -2.19 -19.41
C ILE A 6 -13.62 -2.74 -19.68
N GLN A 7 -14.46 -2.71 -18.66
CA GLN A 7 -15.88 -2.97 -18.78
C GLN A 7 -16.65 -1.76 -18.27
N TYR A 8 -17.51 -1.20 -19.11
CA TYR A 8 -18.45 -0.16 -18.68
C TYR A 8 -19.53 -0.78 -17.79
N VAL A 9 -19.93 -0.03 -16.77
CA VAL A 9 -20.99 -0.40 -15.84
C VAL A 9 -22.03 0.73 -15.80
N GLU A 10 -23.27 0.36 -15.52
CA GLU A 10 -24.36 1.31 -15.29
C GLU A 10 -24.09 2.18 -14.05
N GLU A 11 -24.64 3.39 -14.02
CA GLU A 11 -24.43 4.34 -12.92
C GLU A 11 -24.86 3.76 -11.56
N ASN A 12 -25.99 3.06 -11.50
CA ASN A 12 -26.47 2.43 -10.27
C ASN A 12 -25.52 1.34 -9.74
N VAL A 13 -24.80 0.66 -10.64
CA VAL A 13 -23.76 -0.30 -10.30
C VAL A 13 -22.56 0.48 -9.80
N PHE A 14 -22.09 1.50 -10.53
CA PHE A 14 -20.98 2.35 -10.11
C PHE A 14 -21.16 2.91 -8.69
N GLN A 15 -22.37 3.37 -8.35
CA GLN A 15 -22.69 3.84 -7.00
C GLN A 15 -22.53 2.76 -5.93
N LYS A 16 -22.80 1.48 -6.24
CA LYS A 16 -22.55 0.35 -5.32
C LYS A 16 -21.07 -0.03 -5.23
N TYR A 17 -20.24 0.37 -6.20
CA TYR A 17 -18.79 0.22 -6.13
C TYR A 17 -18.14 1.32 -5.29
N GLN A 18 -18.85 2.42 -5.01
CA GLN A 18 -18.36 3.44 -4.09
C GLN A 18 -18.23 2.83 -2.69
N GLY A 19 -17.07 3.05 -2.06
CA GLY A 19 -16.75 2.50 -0.75
C GLY A 19 -15.59 1.50 -0.76
N TYR A 20 -15.32 0.94 0.42
CA TYR A 20 -14.28 -0.06 0.61
C TYR A 20 -14.82 -1.46 0.30
N HIS A 21 -13.96 -2.27 -0.30
CA HIS A 21 -14.25 -3.67 -0.59
C HIS A 21 -13.07 -4.51 -0.17
N PRO A 22 -13.29 -5.80 0.14
CA PRO A 22 -12.22 -6.72 0.44
C PRO A 22 -11.12 -6.69 -0.62
N CYS A 23 -9.87 -6.82 -0.20
CA CYS A 23 -8.73 -6.89 -1.11
C CYS A 23 -8.04 -8.26 -1.02
N SER A 24 -7.57 -8.79 -2.14
CA SER A 24 -6.73 -9.98 -2.15
C SER A 24 -5.38 -9.70 -1.46
N THR A 25 -4.95 -10.62 -0.61
CA THR A 25 -3.65 -10.56 0.09
C THR A 25 -2.63 -11.57 -0.45
N ASP A 26 -2.99 -12.36 -1.45
CA ASP A 26 -2.10 -13.29 -2.13
C ASP A 26 -1.34 -12.63 -3.27
N ILE A 27 -0.10 -13.08 -3.51
CA ILE A 27 0.77 -12.52 -4.55
C ILE A 27 0.09 -12.57 -5.91
N ALA A 28 -0.38 -13.77 -6.28
CA ALA A 28 -1.16 -14.01 -7.49
C ALA A 28 -2.01 -15.27 -7.29
N LEU A 29 -3.32 -15.16 -7.43
CA LEU A 29 -4.25 -16.28 -7.44
C LEU A 29 -5.34 -16.05 -8.50
N PRO A 30 -5.90 -17.13 -9.07
CA PRO A 30 -6.90 -16.99 -10.10
C PRO A 30 -8.26 -16.59 -9.54
N LEU A 31 -8.97 -15.74 -10.26
CA LEU A 31 -10.39 -15.51 -10.17
C LEU A 31 -11.07 -16.32 -11.29
N MET A 32 -12.04 -17.17 -10.93
CA MET A 32 -12.52 -18.24 -11.83
C MET A 32 -14.03 -18.26 -11.98
N ASN A 33 -14.53 -18.62 -13.16
CA ASN A 33 -15.89 -19.09 -13.38
C ASN A 33 -15.89 -20.30 -14.33
N GLN A 34 -17.04 -20.76 -14.80
CA GLN A 34 -17.14 -21.94 -15.68
C GLN A 34 -16.39 -21.80 -17.02
N ASN A 35 -16.21 -20.57 -17.52
CA ASN A 35 -15.69 -20.29 -18.87
C ASN A 35 -14.33 -19.57 -18.86
N LEU A 36 -13.95 -18.95 -17.74
CA LEU A 36 -12.82 -18.05 -17.65
C LEU A 36 -12.08 -18.24 -16.34
N SER A 37 -10.75 -18.21 -16.42
CA SER A 37 -9.84 -18.18 -15.27
C SER A 37 -8.72 -17.20 -15.58
N PHE A 38 -8.51 -16.21 -14.72
CA PHE A 38 -7.44 -15.22 -14.89
C PHE A 38 -6.83 -14.82 -13.54
N PRO A 39 -5.53 -14.51 -13.49
CA PRO A 39 -4.87 -14.13 -12.25
C PRO A 39 -5.29 -12.73 -11.79
N ILE A 40 -5.54 -12.60 -10.50
CA ILE A 40 -5.58 -11.33 -9.79
C ILE A 40 -4.40 -11.26 -8.81
N LEU A 41 -3.92 -10.05 -8.54
CA LEU A 41 -2.69 -9.82 -7.78
C LEU A 41 -2.98 -9.28 -6.38
N LEU A 42 -1.95 -9.28 -5.54
CA LEU A 42 -1.96 -8.61 -4.23
C LEU A 42 -2.50 -7.18 -4.34
N GLY A 43 -3.52 -6.86 -3.54
CA GLY A 43 -4.18 -5.57 -3.53
C GLY A 43 -5.27 -5.40 -4.59
N SER A 44 -5.63 -6.46 -5.33
CA SER A 44 -6.82 -6.45 -6.19
C SER A 44 -8.08 -6.32 -5.33
N THR A 45 -8.95 -5.39 -5.70
CA THR A 45 -10.20 -5.11 -5.00
C THR A 45 -11.28 -6.08 -5.45
N LEU A 46 -12.05 -6.61 -4.49
CA LEU A 46 -13.04 -7.66 -4.67
C LEU A 46 -14.43 -7.14 -4.27
N PRO A 47 -15.10 -6.36 -5.15
CA PRO A 47 -16.43 -5.82 -4.87
C PRO A 47 -17.51 -6.91 -4.80
N PHE A 48 -18.38 -6.83 -3.79
CA PHE A 48 -19.45 -7.81 -3.54
C PHE A 48 -18.94 -9.24 -3.28
N TYR A 49 -17.76 -9.36 -2.66
CA TYR A 49 -17.23 -10.64 -2.24
C TYR A 49 -17.92 -11.12 -0.97
N ASP A 50 -18.46 -12.33 -0.98
CA ASP A 50 -19.18 -12.94 0.16
C ASP A 50 -18.33 -13.95 0.96
N GLY A 51 -17.03 -14.01 0.69
CA GLY A 51 -16.10 -14.97 1.29
C GLY A 51 -15.81 -16.18 0.41
N ILE A 52 -16.58 -16.39 -0.67
CA ILE A 52 -16.34 -17.47 -1.65
C ILE A 52 -16.46 -16.92 -3.07
N SER A 53 -17.49 -16.11 -3.31
CA SER A 53 -17.88 -15.66 -4.63
C SER A 53 -17.90 -14.14 -4.75
N LEU A 54 -17.58 -13.65 -5.95
CA LEU A 54 -17.63 -12.27 -6.37
C LEU A 54 -18.77 -12.10 -7.37
N LYS A 55 -19.77 -11.27 -7.01
CA LYS A 55 -20.92 -11.01 -7.89
C LYS A 55 -20.67 -9.76 -8.72
N MET A 56 -20.18 -9.92 -9.94
CA MET A 56 -20.05 -8.83 -10.92
C MET A 56 -21.33 -8.71 -11.75
N PRO A 57 -21.64 -7.55 -12.36
CA PRO A 57 -22.92 -7.31 -13.05
C PRO A 57 -23.32 -8.38 -14.08
N ASN A 58 -22.34 -8.96 -14.77
CA ASN A 58 -22.56 -9.91 -15.86
C ASN A 58 -21.96 -11.30 -15.60
N ALA A 59 -21.38 -11.54 -14.42
CA ALA A 59 -20.69 -12.80 -14.13
C ALA A 59 -20.52 -13.05 -12.63
N HIS A 60 -20.55 -14.32 -12.26
CA HIS A 60 -20.18 -14.80 -10.94
C HIS A 60 -18.80 -15.44 -11.02
N TYR A 61 -17.89 -15.00 -10.16
CA TYR A 61 -16.57 -15.60 -10.04
C TYR A 61 -16.37 -16.19 -8.65
N THR A 62 -15.52 -17.19 -8.53
CA THR A 62 -15.06 -17.77 -7.28
C THR A 62 -13.62 -17.32 -7.04
N PHE A 63 -13.33 -16.95 -5.79
CA PHE A 63 -11.99 -16.67 -5.32
C PHE A 63 -11.75 -17.40 -4.00
N SER A 64 -10.78 -18.30 -3.99
CA SER A 64 -10.44 -19.12 -2.81
C SER A 64 -9.17 -18.66 -2.10
N GLY A 65 -8.71 -17.44 -2.38
CA GLY A 65 -7.53 -16.86 -1.74
C GLY A 65 -7.84 -16.14 -0.43
N SER A 66 -6.77 -15.73 0.24
CA SER A 66 -6.83 -14.90 1.43
C SER A 66 -7.21 -13.46 1.08
N THR A 67 -8.22 -12.94 1.77
CA THR A 67 -8.69 -11.57 1.61
C THR A 67 -8.56 -10.80 2.91
N ILE A 68 -8.62 -9.48 2.79
CA ILE A 68 -8.70 -8.58 3.92
C ILE A 68 -9.84 -7.60 3.67
N ASP A 69 -10.76 -7.54 4.63
CA ASP A 69 -11.82 -6.55 4.69
C ASP A 69 -11.48 -5.56 5.81
N ILE A 70 -11.08 -4.35 5.42
CA ILE A 70 -10.58 -3.35 6.35
C ILE A 70 -11.67 -2.78 7.26
N ASP A 71 -12.95 -2.94 6.90
CA ASP A 71 -14.06 -2.56 7.77
C ASP A 71 -14.31 -3.60 8.86
N SER A 72 -13.86 -4.83 8.65
CA SER A 72 -14.06 -5.96 9.57
C SER A 72 -12.87 -6.21 10.52
N ILE A 73 -11.75 -5.49 10.36
CA ILE A 73 -10.55 -5.66 11.20
C ILE A 73 -9.99 -4.33 11.72
N PRO A 74 -9.38 -4.31 12.92
CA PRO A 74 -8.67 -3.14 13.39
C PRO A 74 -7.36 -2.96 12.61
N ILE A 75 -7.04 -1.73 12.24
CA ILE A 75 -5.71 -1.39 11.75
C ILE A 75 -4.79 -1.24 12.95
N ASN A 76 -3.67 -1.94 12.93
CA ASN A 76 -2.62 -1.87 13.92
C ASN A 76 -1.24 -2.00 13.27
N GLU A 77 -0.18 -1.80 14.05
CA GLU A 77 1.20 -1.83 13.57
C GLU A 77 1.56 -3.19 12.97
N GLU A 78 1.13 -4.30 13.61
CA GLU A 78 1.36 -5.66 13.12
C GLU A 78 0.80 -5.85 11.70
N LEU A 79 -0.43 -5.38 11.45
CA LEU A 79 -1.06 -5.48 10.15
C LEU A 79 -0.31 -4.67 9.08
N ILE A 80 0.07 -3.43 9.40
CA ILE A 80 0.84 -2.55 8.50
C ILE A 80 2.14 -3.24 8.10
N MET A 81 2.88 -3.77 9.08
CA MET A 81 4.12 -4.51 8.82
C MET A 81 3.88 -5.77 8.02
N LYS A 82 2.85 -6.56 8.36
CA LYS A 82 2.50 -7.81 7.66
C LYS A 82 2.22 -7.55 6.19
N LEU A 83 1.37 -6.57 5.88
CA LEU A 83 1.03 -6.20 4.50
C LEU A 83 2.23 -5.65 3.74
N SER A 84 3.01 -4.78 4.36
CA SER A 84 4.25 -4.25 3.76
C SER A 84 5.23 -5.36 3.39
N LYS A 85 5.45 -6.31 4.31
CA LYS A 85 6.39 -7.43 4.13
C LYS A 85 5.95 -8.41 3.03
N ARG A 86 4.69 -8.41 2.58
CA ARG A 86 4.23 -9.22 1.42
C ARG A 86 4.90 -8.81 0.11
N PHE A 87 5.45 -7.61 0.04
CA PHE A 87 6.17 -7.12 -1.15
C PHE A 87 7.68 -7.38 -1.08
N LEU A 88 8.23 -7.95 0.00
CA LEU A 88 9.67 -8.19 0.12
C LEU A 88 10.22 -8.95 -1.09
N ASN A 89 11.38 -8.50 -1.57
CA ASN A 89 12.06 -8.98 -2.78
C ASN A 89 11.33 -8.71 -4.11
N ALA A 90 10.17 -8.05 -4.14
CA ALA A 90 9.60 -7.58 -5.40
C ALA A 90 10.63 -6.71 -6.14
N PRO A 91 10.91 -6.97 -7.43
CA PRO A 91 11.91 -6.22 -8.17
C PRO A 91 11.48 -4.77 -8.34
N TYR A 92 12.45 -3.86 -8.32
CA TYR A 92 12.16 -2.47 -8.61
C TYR A 92 11.80 -2.29 -10.08
N LEU A 93 10.66 -1.67 -10.33
CA LEU A 93 10.22 -1.29 -11.67
C LEU A 93 9.61 0.10 -11.62
N TRP A 94 10.22 1.06 -12.32
CA TRP A 94 9.67 2.40 -12.45
C TRP A 94 8.25 2.36 -13.03
N GLY A 95 7.30 3.01 -12.36
CA GLY A 95 5.89 2.96 -12.74
C GLY A 95 5.14 1.74 -12.19
N GLY A 96 5.84 0.72 -11.68
CA GLY A 96 5.28 -0.54 -11.20
C GLY A 96 4.41 -0.40 -9.94
N ARG A 97 3.37 -1.24 -9.85
CA ARG A 97 2.39 -1.26 -8.73
C ARG A 97 1.98 -2.69 -8.36
N SER A 98 2.86 -3.67 -8.56
CA SER A 98 2.55 -5.08 -8.32
C SER A 98 3.71 -5.82 -7.67
N PRO A 99 3.48 -6.99 -7.06
CA PRO A 99 4.59 -7.82 -6.52
C PRO A 99 5.63 -8.25 -7.56
N PHE A 100 5.31 -8.19 -8.87
CA PHE A 100 6.22 -8.55 -9.95
C PHE A 100 7.04 -7.35 -10.49
N GLY A 101 6.83 -6.17 -9.94
CA GLY A 101 7.47 -4.94 -10.36
C GLY A 101 6.82 -3.75 -9.67
N ILE A 102 7.57 -3.07 -8.81
CA ILE A 102 7.05 -1.98 -7.98
C ILE A 102 8.12 -0.90 -7.76
N ASP A 103 7.70 0.37 -7.75
CA ASP A 103 8.56 1.47 -7.34
C ASP A 103 8.22 1.96 -5.92
N CYS A 104 8.96 2.96 -5.44
CA CYS A 104 8.90 3.43 -4.07
C CYS A 104 7.52 3.94 -3.67
N SER A 105 6.93 4.83 -4.49
CA SER A 105 5.60 5.37 -4.25
C SER A 105 4.48 4.39 -4.60
N GLY A 106 4.72 3.45 -5.52
CA GLY A 106 3.83 2.34 -5.83
C GLY A 106 3.70 1.36 -4.67
N LEU A 107 4.77 1.08 -3.94
CA LEU A 107 4.74 0.28 -2.71
C LEU A 107 3.84 0.93 -1.65
N VAL A 108 4.07 2.21 -1.36
CA VAL A 108 3.22 2.98 -0.46
C VAL A 108 1.77 2.95 -0.94
N GLN A 109 1.51 3.23 -2.22
CA GLN A 109 0.17 3.23 -2.76
C GLN A 109 -0.55 1.89 -2.59
N GLN A 110 0.13 0.77 -2.85
CA GLN A 110 -0.50 -0.55 -2.73
C GLN A 110 -0.78 -0.94 -1.27
N VAL A 111 0.16 -0.72 -0.36
CA VAL A 111 -0.02 -1.04 1.07
C VAL A 111 -1.16 -0.22 1.65
N PHE A 112 -1.13 1.10 1.42
CA PHE A 112 -2.12 2.01 1.98
C PHE A 112 -3.49 1.85 1.33
N LYS A 113 -3.58 1.50 0.04
CA LYS A 113 -4.85 1.11 -0.60
C LYS A 113 -5.51 -0.06 0.12
N ILE A 114 -4.74 -1.10 0.48
CA ILE A 114 -5.27 -2.25 1.22
C ILE A 114 -5.74 -1.84 2.62
N LEU A 115 -5.06 -0.87 3.24
CA LEU A 115 -5.45 -0.25 4.51
C LEU A 115 -6.60 0.77 4.38
N GLY A 116 -7.19 0.93 3.20
CA GLY A 116 -8.27 1.87 2.97
C GLY A 116 -7.83 3.35 2.89
N VAL A 117 -6.55 3.64 2.70
CA VAL A 117 -6.04 5.00 2.54
C VAL A 117 -5.65 5.26 1.09
N PRO A 118 -6.41 6.08 0.35
CA PRO A 118 -6.05 6.42 -1.02
C PRO A 118 -4.81 7.31 -1.03
N MET A 119 -3.75 6.84 -1.69
CA MET A 119 -2.50 7.59 -1.85
C MET A 119 -2.33 8.07 -3.29
N LYS A 120 -1.84 9.30 -3.45
CA LYS A 120 -1.40 9.83 -4.75
C LYS A 120 -0.27 8.96 -5.33
N ARG A 121 -0.05 9.03 -6.64
CA ARG A 121 0.86 8.11 -7.34
C ARG A 121 2.34 8.38 -7.06
N ASP A 122 2.74 9.64 -7.01
CA ASP A 122 4.16 10.03 -6.98
C ASP A 122 4.59 10.46 -5.58
N ALA A 123 5.85 10.20 -5.22
CA ALA A 123 6.39 10.56 -3.89
C ALA A 123 6.29 12.08 -3.64
N SER A 124 6.53 12.90 -4.67
CA SER A 124 6.39 14.36 -4.63
C SER A 124 4.96 14.83 -4.35
N LEU A 125 3.96 14.01 -4.65
CA LEU A 125 2.55 14.29 -4.38
C LEU A 125 2.10 13.65 -3.06
N GLN A 126 2.64 12.48 -2.70
CA GLN A 126 2.35 11.80 -1.44
C GLN A 126 2.78 12.62 -0.22
N VAL A 127 3.89 13.36 -0.33
CA VAL A 127 4.40 14.22 0.75
C VAL A 127 3.48 15.42 1.06
N GLU A 128 2.54 15.76 0.18
CA GLU A 128 1.55 16.81 0.45
C GLU A 128 0.47 16.34 1.43
N GLY A 129 0.26 15.02 1.54
CA GLY A 129 -0.69 14.42 2.46
C GLY A 129 -0.15 14.26 3.88
N GLY A 130 -1.07 14.07 4.82
CA GLY A 130 -0.75 13.77 6.20
C GLY A 130 -0.14 14.92 7.00
N GLU A 131 0.02 14.67 8.30
CA GLU A 131 0.57 15.61 9.27
C GLU A 131 2.09 15.48 9.34
N LEU A 132 2.77 16.60 9.61
CA LEU A 132 4.21 16.60 9.81
C LEU A 132 4.55 15.85 11.12
N VAL A 133 5.48 14.89 11.04
CA VAL A 133 6.12 14.32 12.22
C VAL A 133 7.38 15.14 12.51
N PRO A 134 7.45 15.84 13.67
CA PRO A 134 8.45 16.89 13.89
C PRO A 134 9.88 16.38 14.02
N PHE A 135 10.08 15.14 14.46
CA PHE A 135 11.40 14.54 14.63
C PHE A 135 11.35 13.01 14.43
N PRO A 136 12.43 12.37 13.94
CA PRO A 136 12.46 10.93 13.69
C PRO A 136 12.06 10.06 14.90
N GLN A 137 12.35 10.49 16.12
CA GLN A 137 12.02 9.76 17.34
C GLN A 137 10.51 9.76 17.66
N ALA A 138 9.72 10.68 17.06
CA ALA A 138 8.27 10.68 17.14
C ALA A 138 7.61 9.82 16.05
N ALA A 139 8.39 9.25 15.13
CA ALA A 139 7.86 8.41 14.07
C ALA A 139 7.30 7.10 14.63
N ARG A 140 6.26 6.60 13.97
CA ARG A 140 5.55 5.37 14.32
C ARG A 140 5.49 4.44 13.11
N VAL A 141 5.20 3.16 13.35
CA VAL A 141 4.99 2.16 12.28
C VAL A 141 3.87 2.62 11.36
N GLY A 142 4.16 2.78 10.07
CA GLY A 142 3.21 3.30 9.09
C GLY A 142 3.35 4.80 8.77
N ASP A 143 4.20 5.54 9.48
CA ASP A 143 4.60 6.87 9.01
C ASP A 143 5.42 6.75 7.71
N LEU A 144 5.38 7.78 6.87
CA LEU A 144 6.07 7.81 5.59
C LEU A 144 7.30 8.71 5.68
N ALA A 145 8.48 8.15 5.40
CA ALA A 145 9.72 8.91 5.29
C ALA A 145 9.96 9.28 3.82
N PHE A 146 10.26 10.54 3.56
CA PHE A 146 10.54 11.09 2.23
C PHE A 146 11.98 11.58 2.13
N PHE A 147 12.56 11.39 0.95
CA PHE A 147 13.99 11.62 0.72
C PHE A 147 14.20 12.49 -0.51
N ASP A 148 15.11 13.46 -0.38
CA ASP A 148 15.47 14.39 -1.43
C ASP A 148 16.72 13.95 -2.21
N ASN A 149 16.82 14.40 -3.46
CA ASN A 149 18.05 14.31 -4.25
C ASN A 149 18.98 15.48 -3.92
N ALA A 150 20.12 15.58 -4.62
CA ALA A 150 21.07 16.66 -4.43
C ALA A 150 20.46 18.06 -4.68
N GLU A 151 19.43 18.13 -5.52
CA GLU A 151 18.68 19.34 -5.85
C GLU A 151 17.57 19.68 -4.84
N GLY A 152 17.37 18.87 -3.79
CA GLY A 152 16.36 19.09 -2.76
C GLY A 152 14.94 18.66 -3.17
N ILE A 153 14.80 17.91 -4.26
CA ILE A 153 13.52 17.42 -4.79
C ILE A 153 13.23 16.03 -4.21
N ILE A 154 12.02 15.86 -3.65
CA ILE A 154 11.54 14.55 -3.19
C ILE A 154 11.44 13.59 -4.37
N HIS A 155 12.23 12.52 -4.33
CA HIS A 155 12.25 11.49 -5.39
C HIS A 155 12.04 10.08 -4.85
N HIS A 156 12.08 9.89 -3.54
CA HIS A 156 11.97 8.57 -2.91
C HIS A 156 11.14 8.63 -1.64
N VAL A 157 10.48 7.51 -1.32
CA VAL A 157 9.62 7.34 -0.15
C VAL A 157 9.73 5.90 0.37
N GLY A 158 9.55 5.71 1.67
CA GLY A 158 9.40 4.40 2.29
C GLY A 158 8.47 4.44 3.50
N ILE A 159 8.07 3.26 3.96
CA ILE A 159 7.17 3.09 5.09
C ILE A 159 8.02 2.75 6.32
N ILE A 160 7.91 3.57 7.36
CA ILE A 160 8.61 3.36 8.64
C ILE A 160 8.02 2.11 9.31
N LEU A 161 8.92 1.27 9.82
CA LEU A 161 8.63 0.09 10.62
C LEU A 161 9.14 0.31 12.05
N ASP A 162 9.07 -0.73 12.87
CA ASP A 162 9.64 -0.77 14.22
C ASP A 162 11.19 -0.73 14.18
N ASP A 163 11.81 -0.53 15.34
CA ASP A 163 13.26 -0.67 15.52
C ASP A 163 14.15 0.10 14.54
N GLN A 164 13.76 1.34 14.22
CA GLN A 164 14.48 2.21 13.28
C GLN A 164 14.63 1.57 11.90
N LYS A 165 13.62 0.81 11.46
CA LYS A 165 13.59 0.17 10.15
C LYS A 165 12.67 0.90 9.19
N ILE A 166 12.96 0.74 7.91
CA ILE A 166 12.14 1.25 6.81
C ILE A 166 12.03 0.18 5.73
N ILE A 167 10.82 -0.07 5.24
CA ILE A 167 10.63 -0.81 4.01
C ILE A 167 10.52 0.16 2.83
N HIS A 168 11.25 -0.12 1.75
CA HIS A 168 11.22 0.70 0.55
C HIS A 168 11.61 -0.10 -0.68
N ALA A 169 11.23 0.39 -1.87
CA ALA A 169 11.62 -0.19 -3.14
C ALA A 169 12.80 0.58 -3.75
N SER A 170 13.97 -0.05 -3.84
CA SER A 170 15.17 0.53 -4.46
C SER A 170 16.01 -0.61 -5.02
N GLY A 171 16.00 -0.86 -6.34
CA GLY A 171 16.52 -2.11 -6.93
C GLY A 171 15.62 -3.34 -6.65
N LYS A 172 15.20 -3.53 -5.40
CA LYS A 172 14.08 -4.40 -4.97
C LYS A 172 13.42 -3.82 -3.72
N VAL A 173 12.27 -4.34 -3.34
CA VAL A 173 11.69 -4.10 -2.02
C VAL A 173 12.54 -4.78 -0.97
N ARG A 174 13.05 -4.00 -0.02
CA ARG A 174 13.88 -4.47 1.09
C ARG A 174 13.60 -3.66 2.36
N ILE A 175 14.11 -4.15 3.47
CA ILE A 175 14.11 -3.45 4.74
C ILE A 175 15.53 -2.99 5.03
N ASP A 176 15.66 -1.70 5.34
CA ASP A 176 16.92 -1.06 5.70
C ASP A 176 16.80 -0.32 7.04
N THR A 177 17.93 0.13 7.59
CA THR A 177 17.94 0.98 8.77
C THR A 177 17.67 2.42 8.38
N LEU A 178 16.90 3.14 9.18
CA LEU A 178 16.57 4.54 9.03
C LEU A 178 17.04 5.31 10.27
N ASP A 179 17.80 6.37 10.07
CA ASP A 179 18.12 7.33 11.12
C ASP A 179 17.78 8.77 10.69
N GLN A 180 18.20 9.74 11.50
CA GLN A 180 17.99 11.16 11.25
C GLN A 180 18.67 11.68 9.98
N ASN A 181 19.70 11.00 9.47
CA ASN A 181 20.40 11.38 8.25
C ASN A 181 19.75 10.73 7.03
N GLY A 182 19.23 9.50 7.15
CA GLY A 182 18.73 8.79 5.99
C GLY A 182 18.63 7.27 6.12
N ILE A 183 18.53 6.63 4.95
CA ILE A 183 18.52 5.16 4.84
C ILE A 183 19.96 4.65 4.78
N ILE A 184 20.29 3.73 5.67
CA ILE A 184 21.54 2.96 5.70
C ILE A 184 21.26 1.57 5.15
N HIS A 185 21.89 1.23 4.03
CA HIS A 185 21.70 -0.07 3.37
C HIS A 185 22.23 -1.21 4.24
N SER A 186 21.38 -2.19 4.56
CA SER A 186 21.68 -3.24 5.54
C SER A 186 22.93 -4.05 5.19
N ASP A 187 23.12 -4.38 3.91
CA ASP A 187 24.27 -5.20 3.48
C ASP A 187 25.59 -4.41 3.36
N THR A 188 25.53 -3.10 3.07
CA THR A 188 26.75 -2.33 2.75
C THR A 188 27.14 -1.33 3.83
N GLY A 189 26.24 -1.03 4.77
CA GLY A 189 26.44 -0.01 5.80
C GLY A 189 26.51 1.42 5.28
N LYS A 190 26.26 1.66 3.98
CA LYS A 190 26.35 2.98 3.35
C LYS A 190 25.00 3.71 3.38
N TYR A 191 25.06 5.02 3.55
CA TYR A 191 23.91 5.88 3.29
C TYR A 191 23.53 5.83 1.81
N THR A 192 22.23 5.73 1.55
CA THR A 192 21.68 5.64 0.19
C THR A 192 20.72 6.78 -0.14
N HIS A 193 19.92 7.23 0.83
CA HIS A 193 18.92 8.26 0.64
C HIS A 193 18.96 9.21 1.82
N LYS A 194 18.91 10.52 1.56
CA LYS A 194 18.97 11.57 2.58
C LYS A 194 17.57 11.90 3.07
N LEU A 195 17.32 11.78 4.38
CA LEU A 195 16.00 12.04 4.96
C LEU A 195 15.66 13.52 4.85
N ARG A 196 14.46 13.84 4.36
CA ARG A 196 13.97 15.22 4.23
C ARG A 196 12.83 15.52 5.19
N ILE A 197 11.83 14.66 5.24
CA ILE A 197 10.60 14.90 6.02
C ILE A 197 9.90 13.56 6.30
N ILE A 198 9.21 13.49 7.44
CA ILE A 198 8.35 12.37 7.81
C ILE A 198 6.90 12.88 7.88
N LYS A 199 5.98 12.12 7.29
CA LYS A 199 4.54 12.40 7.31
C LYS A 199 3.76 11.26 7.93
N ARG A 200 2.81 11.62 8.79
CA ARG A 200 1.84 10.70 9.38
C ARG A 200 0.54 10.80 8.64
N VAL A 201 0.12 9.70 8.01
CA VAL A 201 -1.13 9.62 7.23
C VAL A 201 -2.24 8.84 7.97
N LEU A 202 -1.87 8.10 9.02
CA LEU A 202 -2.80 7.37 9.89
C LEU A 202 -2.99 8.12 11.21
N LYS A 203 -4.19 8.07 11.79
CA LYS A 203 -4.47 8.56 13.16
C LYS A 203 -4.25 7.42 14.15
N TYR A 204 -3.63 7.70 15.29
CA TYR A 204 -3.41 6.70 16.33
C TYR A 204 -4.32 7.05 17.51
N GLU A 205 -5.21 6.14 17.90
CA GLU A 205 -6.01 6.27 19.10
C GLU A 205 -5.36 5.47 20.23
N GLU A 206 -4.60 6.16 21.08
CA GLU A 206 -3.78 5.55 22.14
C GLU A 206 -4.60 4.79 23.19
N SER A 207 -5.88 5.13 23.37
CA SER A 207 -6.76 4.49 24.37
C SER A 207 -7.18 3.06 24.02
N LYS A 208 -6.95 2.59 22.78
CA LYS A 208 -7.40 1.27 22.30
C LYS A 208 -6.33 0.45 21.57
N GLY A 209 -5.11 0.98 21.40
CA GLY A 209 -4.11 0.35 20.54
C GLY A 209 -4.57 0.22 19.09
N GLN A 210 -5.51 1.06 18.66
CA GLN A 210 -6.12 1.05 17.33
C GLN A 210 -5.64 2.24 16.52
N ILE A 211 -5.39 2.00 15.24
CA ILE A 211 -5.04 3.02 14.27
C ILE A 211 -6.28 3.28 13.41
N THR A 212 -6.66 4.54 13.24
CA THR A 212 -7.81 4.97 12.44
C THR A 212 -7.33 5.83 11.26
N LEU A 213 -8.19 6.06 10.27
CA LEU A 213 -7.83 6.82 9.07
C LEU A 213 -7.98 8.33 9.30
N GLN A 214 -7.12 9.15 8.68
CA GLN A 214 -7.19 10.60 8.84
C GLN A 214 -8.42 11.24 8.19
N SER A 215 -8.91 10.70 7.07
CA SER A 215 -10.14 11.13 6.40
C SER A 215 -11.36 10.37 6.93
N GLU A 216 -12.41 11.11 7.27
CA GLU A 216 -13.72 10.54 7.57
C GLU A 216 -14.12 9.56 6.47
N ARG A 217 -14.54 8.35 6.86
CA ARG A 217 -15.12 7.34 5.97
C ARG A 217 -16.38 7.96 5.33
N LYS A 218 -16.26 8.55 4.15
CA LYS A 218 -17.39 8.98 3.32
C LYS A 218 -17.52 8.03 2.14
#